data_AF-A0A0M2KCG4-F1
#
_entry.id   AF-A0A0M2KCG4-F1
#
_cell.length_a   1.000
_cell.length_b   1.000
_cell.length_c   1.000
_cell.angle_alpha   90.00
_cell.angle_beta   90.00
_cell.angle_gamma   90.00
#
_symmetry.space_group_name_H-M   'P 1'
#
loop_
_entity.id
_entity.type
_entity.pdbx_description
1 polymer ?
#
loop_
_entity_poly.entity_id
_entity_poly.type
_entity_poly.pdbx_seq_one_letter_code
_entity_poly.pdbx_strand_id
1 'polypeptide(L)'
;MSEFSQTLPELVAWARKNDFSVTLPGERLTFLLAIATLNGERMDGEMSEGELTDAFRHVSEGFDQTSETVVVRANNAINDMVRQRLLNRFSSEHAEGNAIYRLTPLAIGITDYYIRQREFSTLRLSMQLSIVAGELKRAADAAEEDGDEFHWHRNVFAPLKYSVAEIFDSIDISQRVMDEQQQLVKGDIGQLLNKDWRAAISSCEQLLSETSGTLRELQDTLEAAGDKLQANLLRIQDATLSSPDLGFIDKLVFDLQNKLDRIISWGQQAIDLWIGYDRHVHKFIRTAIDMDKNRVFAQRLRQSVQSYFEAPWALTYASADRLFDVRDEELALRNEEVTGELPSELEYEEFNEIREQLAAMIEEALAFYKAQKKPLNLGVVMREYLAQYPRARHFDVARIVVDQAVRLGVAEADFSGLPAEWQVINDYGAKVQAHVIDKY
;
A
#
# COMPACT_ATOMS: atom_id res chain seq x y z
N MET A 1 3.73 19.26 -24.36
CA MET A 1 4.56 18.90 -23.20
C MET A 1 4.52 17.39 -23.11
N SER A 2 5.64 16.71 -23.34
CA SER A 2 5.71 15.24 -23.36
C SER A 2 5.38 14.70 -21.97
N GLU A 3 4.35 13.86 -21.88
CA GLU A 3 4.09 13.06 -20.68
C GLU A 3 5.35 12.25 -20.35
N PHE A 4 6.01 12.57 -19.24
CA PHE A 4 7.23 11.90 -18.80
C PHE A 4 6.86 10.52 -18.24
N SER A 5 6.65 9.53 -19.11
CA SER A 5 6.58 8.11 -18.72
C SER A 5 7.97 7.46 -18.84
N GLN A 6 8.96 8.00 -18.12
CA GLN A 6 10.22 7.30 -17.94
C GLN A 6 10.16 6.58 -16.60
N THR A 7 10.49 5.29 -16.61
CA THR A 7 10.74 4.55 -15.37
C THR A 7 11.84 5.24 -14.56
N LEU A 8 11.87 5.08 -13.23
CA LEU A 8 12.87 5.75 -12.38
C LEU A 8 14.32 5.58 -12.91
N PRO A 9 14.76 4.40 -13.39
CA PRO A 9 16.09 4.23 -13.98
C PRO A 9 16.30 5.00 -15.29
N GLU A 10 15.28 5.11 -16.15
CA GLU A 10 15.35 5.86 -17.40
C GLU A 10 15.49 7.35 -17.16
N LEU A 11 14.78 7.89 -16.15
CA LEU A 11 14.92 9.29 -15.74
C LEU A 11 16.35 9.59 -15.29
N VAL A 12 16.97 8.69 -14.51
CA VAL A 12 18.38 8.83 -14.08
C VAL A 12 19.33 8.78 -15.27
N ALA A 13 19.11 7.85 -16.21
CA ALA A 13 19.92 7.76 -17.42
C ALA A 13 19.79 9.02 -18.30
N TRP A 14 18.58 9.57 -18.43
CA TRP A 14 18.31 10.81 -19.14
C TRP A 14 18.98 12.02 -18.46
N ALA A 15 18.87 12.16 -17.14
CA ALA A 15 19.51 13.24 -16.40
C ALA A 15 21.04 13.20 -16.55
N ARG A 16 21.64 12.00 -16.46
CA ARG A 16 23.08 11.79 -16.67
C ARG A 16 23.51 12.09 -18.11
N LYS A 17 22.72 11.70 -19.11
CA LYS A 17 23.02 11.97 -20.53
C LYS A 17 23.04 13.47 -20.84
N ASN A 18 22.21 14.25 -20.16
CA ASN A 18 22.12 15.70 -20.35
C ASN A 18 23.05 16.52 -19.42
N ASP A 19 23.84 15.86 -18.57
CA ASP A 19 24.78 16.49 -17.63
C ASP A 19 24.12 17.56 -16.73
N PHE A 20 22.90 17.30 -16.24
CA PHE A 20 22.21 18.23 -15.35
C PHE A 20 22.95 18.36 -14.01
N SER A 21 23.41 19.56 -13.72
CA SER A 21 24.07 19.90 -12.46
C SER A 21 23.79 21.37 -12.10
N VAL A 22 23.68 21.62 -10.80
CA VAL A 22 23.56 22.96 -10.22
C VAL A 22 24.63 23.07 -9.14
N THR A 23 25.59 23.97 -9.35
CA THR A 23 26.70 24.23 -8.45
C THR A 23 26.68 25.70 -8.08
N LEU A 24 26.08 26.01 -6.93
CA LEU A 24 25.95 27.37 -6.41
C LEU A 24 26.67 27.53 -5.05
N PRO A 25 28.01 27.69 -5.04
CA PRO A 25 28.74 28.14 -3.86
C PRO A 25 28.23 29.48 -3.36
N GLY A 26 28.54 29.84 -2.09
CA GLY A 26 28.06 31.08 -1.47
C GLY A 26 28.25 32.33 -2.35
N GLU A 27 29.43 32.52 -2.95
CA GLU A 27 29.69 33.62 -3.89
C GLU A 27 28.77 33.60 -5.13
N ARG A 28 28.61 32.43 -5.75
CA ARG A 28 27.79 32.24 -6.96
C ARG A 28 26.32 32.43 -6.68
N LEU A 29 25.84 31.98 -5.52
CA LEU A 29 24.47 32.22 -5.06
C LEU A 29 24.24 33.70 -4.82
N THR A 30 25.13 34.38 -4.09
CA THR A 30 25.03 35.84 -3.88
C THR A 30 25.04 36.61 -5.21
N PHE A 31 25.85 36.19 -6.18
CA PHE A 31 25.83 36.76 -7.52
C PHE A 31 24.50 36.55 -8.23
N LEU A 32 23.95 35.33 -8.19
CA LEU A 32 22.63 35.05 -8.78
C LEU A 32 21.52 35.89 -8.11
N LEU A 33 21.58 36.08 -6.79
CA LEU A 33 20.66 36.93 -6.04
C LEU A 33 20.80 38.40 -6.44
N ALA A 34 22.02 38.91 -6.58
CA ALA A 34 22.27 40.28 -7.04
C ALA A 34 21.67 40.52 -8.44
N ILE A 35 21.84 39.56 -9.36
CA ILE A 35 21.23 39.61 -10.70
C ILE A 35 19.70 39.67 -10.59
N ALA A 36 19.09 38.84 -9.74
CA ALA A 36 17.65 38.84 -9.58
C ALA A 36 17.10 40.12 -8.97
N THR A 37 17.80 40.75 -8.02
CA THR A 37 17.44 42.07 -7.50
C THR A 37 17.47 43.12 -8.60
N LEU A 38 18.55 43.16 -9.40
CA LEU A 38 18.67 44.09 -10.53
C LEU A 38 17.59 43.86 -11.59
N ASN A 39 17.21 42.61 -11.84
CA ASN A 39 16.14 42.26 -12.76
C ASN A 39 14.75 42.65 -12.20
N GLY A 40 14.55 42.59 -10.88
CA GLY A 40 13.29 42.95 -10.23
C GLY A 40 13.02 44.46 -10.18
N GLU A 41 14.07 45.28 -10.07
CA GLU A 41 13.97 46.75 -10.04
C GLU A 41 13.98 47.38 -11.44
N ARG A 42 14.16 46.59 -12.49
CA ARG A 42 14.32 47.08 -13.86
C ARG A 42 12.97 47.48 -14.48
N MET A 43 12.93 48.68 -15.04
CA MET A 43 11.75 49.23 -15.73
C MET A 43 11.79 48.99 -17.26
N ASP A 44 12.97 49.04 -17.89
CA ASP A 44 13.13 48.88 -19.34
C ASP A 44 14.43 48.11 -19.71
N GLY A 45 14.35 47.29 -20.75
CA GLY A 45 15.48 46.54 -21.33
C GLY A 45 15.81 45.22 -20.63
N GLU A 46 16.68 44.42 -21.25
CA GLU A 46 17.24 43.19 -20.68
C GLU A 46 18.67 43.44 -20.18
N MET A 47 19.19 42.59 -19.29
CA MET A 47 20.50 42.80 -18.66
C MET A 47 21.64 42.66 -19.66
N SER A 48 22.54 43.64 -19.71
CA SER A 48 23.72 43.62 -20.57
C SER A 48 24.90 42.90 -19.91
N GLU A 49 25.93 42.56 -20.69
CA GLU A 49 27.15 41.94 -20.13
C GLU A 49 27.92 42.88 -19.20
N GLY A 50 27.89 44.19 -19.50
CA GLY A 50 28.50 45.22 -18.65
C GLY A 50 27.87 45.25 -17.25
N GLU A 51 26.53 45.25 -17.19
CA GLU A 51 25.78 45.27 -15.94
C GLU A 51 26.02 44.01 -15.10
N LEU A 52 26.12 42.83 -15.72
CA LEU A 52 26.47 41.59 -15.01
C LEU A 52 27.89 41.62 -14.47
N THR A 53 28.82 42.21 -15.21
CA THR A 53 30.22 42.33 -14.77
C THR A 53 30.34 43.30 -13.60
N ASP A 54 29.58 44.40 -13.63
CA ASP A 54 29.52 45.36 -12.53
C ASP A 54 28.84 44.76 -11.29
N ALA A 55 27.74 44.00 -11.45
CA ALA A 55 27.13 43.24 -10.37
C ALA A 55 28.12 42.23 -9.75
N PHE A 56 28.90 41.55 -10.59
CA PHE A 56 29.94 40.62 -10.11
C PHE A 56 31.05 41.34 -9.35
N ARG A 57 31.41 42.57 -9.75
CA ARG A 57 32.40 43.39 -9.05
C ARG A 57 31.97 43.65 -7.61
N HIS A 58 30.72 44.06 -7.38
CA HIS A 58 30.20 44.28 -6.03
C HIS A 58 30.18 43.01 -5.17
N VAL A 59 29.85 41.85 -5.77
CA VAL A 59 29.90 40.57 -5.07
C VAL A 59 31.36 40.22 -4.73
N SER A 60 32.29 40.36 -5.67
CA SER A 60 33.72 40.10 -5.44
C SER A 60 34.30 40.99 -4.33
N GLU A 61 33.85 42.24 -4.22
CA GLU A 61 34.22 43.15 -3.13
C GLU A 61 33.65 42.67 -1.79
N GLY A 62 32.40 42.19 -1.75
CA GLY A 62 31.78 41.66 -0.53
C GLY A 62 32.40 40.36 0.00
N PHE A 63 33.18 39.64 -0.82
CA PHE A 63 33.91 38.43 -0.45
C PHE A 63 35.44 38.67 -0.27
N ASP A 64 35.88 39.92 -0.20
CA ASP A 64 37.29 40.32 -0.01
C ASP A 64 38.27 39.71 -1.04
N GLN A 65 37.84 39.59 -2.30
CA GLN A 65 38.65 38.99 -3.38
C GLN A 65 39.48 40.02 -4.16
N THR A 66 40.54 39.56 -4.84
CA THR A 66 41.44 40.45 -5.59
C THR A 66 40.76 41.12 -6.78
N SER A 67 40.93 42.44 -6.89
CA SER A 67 40.33 43.29 -7.94
C SER A 67 40.93 43.08 -9.33
N GLU A 68 42.20 42.64 -9.41
CA GLU A 68 42.93 42.48 -10.67
C GLU A 68 42.34 41.38 -11.59
N THR A 69 41.66 40.38 -11.03
CA THR A 69 41.15 39.22 -11.79
C THR A 69 39.63 39.23 -11.99
N VAL A 70 38.95 40.31 -11.58
CA VAL A 70 37.47 40.38 -11.54
C VAL A 70 36.83 40.12 -12.89
N VAL A 71 37.34 40.72 -13.97
CA VAL A 71 36.75 40.56 -15.31
C VAL A 71 36.81 39.10 -15.80
N VAL A 72 37.96 38.43 -15.60
CA VAL A 72 38.11 37.01 -15.99
C VAL A 72 37.21 36.12 -15.13
N ARG A 73 37.13 36.39 -13.82
CA ARG A 73 36.28 35.64 -12.90
C ARG A 73 34.78 35.87 -13.15
N ALA A 74 34.38 37.09 -13.52
CA ALA A 74 33.03 37.45 -13.93
C ALA A 74 32.62 36.67 -15.19
N ASN A 75 33.47 36.69 -16.23
CA ASN A 75 33.21 35.92 -17.46
C ASN A 75 33.10 34.42 -17.19
N ASN A 76 33.95 33.87 -16.31
CA ASN A 76 33.83 32.48 -15.88
C ASN A 76 32.53 32.23 -15.09
N ALA A 77 32.09 33.17 -14.26
CA ALA A 77 30.82 33.12 -13.53
C ALA A 77 29.63 33.07 -14.47
N ILE A 78 29.56 34.03 -15.40
CA ILE A 78 28.45 34.17 -16.34
C ILE A 78 28.38 32.94 -17.25
N ASN A 79 29.51 32.47 -17.78
CA ASN A 79 29.54 31.26 -18.60
C ASN A 79 29.10 30.00 -17.83
N ASP A 80 29.49 29.90 -16.56
CA ASP A 80 29.05 28.80 -15.68
C ASP A 80 27.54 28.86 -15.41
N MET A 81 26.99 30.05 -15.13
CA MET A 81 25.54 30.27 -14.96
C MET A 81 24.76 29.91 -16.23
N VAL A 82 25.29 30.22 -17.41
CA VAL A 82 24.66 29.82 -18.68
C VAL A 82 24.76 28.30 -18.89
N ARG A 83 25.91 27.68 -18.58
CA ARG A 83 26.10 26.23 -18.68
C ARG A 83 25.14 25.45 -17.77
N GLN A 84 24.92 25.95 -16.55
CA GLN A 84 23.99 25.37 -15.57
C GLN A 84 22.52 25.70 -15.86
N ARG A 85 22.20 26.38 -16.98
CA ARG A 85 20.84 26.80 -17.38
C ARG A 85 20.18 27.76 -16.39
N LEU A 86 20.96 28.57 -15.68
CA LEU A 86 20.46 29.63 -14.81
C LEU A 86 20.28 30.95 -15.56
N LEU A 87 21.10 31.19 -16.59
CA LEU A 87 20.97 32.33 -17.50
C LEU A 87 20.82 31.87 -18.95
N ASN A 88 19.97 32.55 -19.70
CA ASN A 88 19.93 32.49 -21.15
C ASN A 88 20.68 33.69 -21.73
N ARG A 89 21.60 33.44 -22.67
CA ARG A 89 22.36 34.46 -23.39
C ARG A 89 21.80 34.64 -24.79
N PHE A 90 21.50 35.88 -25.18
CA PHE A 90 21.11 36.24 -26.54
C PHE A 90 22.10 37.27 -27.09
N SER A 91 22.51 37.12 -28.35
CA SER A 91 23.37 38.10 -29.03
C SER A 91 22.54 39.31 -29.46
N SER A 92 23.00 40.52 -29.11
CA SER A 92 22.33 41.77 -29.47
C SER A 92 23.36 42.86 -29.73
N GLU A 93 23.47 43.33 -30.98
CA GLU A 93 24.43 44.37 -31.38
C GLU A 93 24.14 45.76 -30.78
N HIS A 94 22.94 45.95 -30.23
CA HIS A 94 22.49 47.22 -29.65
C HIS A 94 22.78 47.34 -28.15
N ALA A 95 23.15 46.23 -27.49
CA ALA A 95 23.40 46.17 -26.07
C ALA A 95 24.91 46.23 -25.77
N GLU A 96 25.28 46.81 -24.64
CA GLU A 96 26.67 46.86 -24.18
C GLU A 96 27.23 45.44 -23.97
N GLY A 97 28.37 45.13 -24.61
CA GLY A 97 28.95 43.78 -24.63
C GLY A 97 28.35 42.85 -25.69
N ASN A 98 27.52 43.35 -26.62
CA ASN A 98 26.90 42.59 -27.71
C ASN A 98 26.04 41.38 -27.27
N ALA A 99 25.65 41.32 -25.99
CA ALA A 99 24.90 40.23 -25.42
C ALA A 99 23.91 40.74 -24.36
N ILE A 100 22.74 40.10 -24.31
CA ILE A 100 21.74 40.27 -23.26
C ILE A 100 21.49 38.95 -22.54
N TYR A 101 21.20 39.04 -21.25
CA TYR A 101 21.02 37.90 -20.36
C TYR A 101 19.67 37.93 -19.67
N ARG A 102 19.02 36.76 -19.60
CA ARG A 102 17.73 36.57 -18.91
C ARG A 102 17.82 35.44 -17.91
N LEU A 103 17.21 35.64 -16.74
CA LEU A 103 17.01 34.56 -15.77
C LEU A 103 16.08 33.49 -16.36
N THR A 104 16.47 32.23 -16.24
CA THR A 104 15.63 31.10 -16.64
C THR A 104 14.57 30.82 -15.57
N PRO A 105 13.51 30.04 -15.87
CA PRO A 105 12.55 29.61 -14.85
C PRO A 105 13.20 28.91 -13.64
N LEU A 106 14.29 28.17 -13.87
CA LEU A 106 15.08 27.54 -12.80
C LEU A 106 15.72 28.60 -11.89
N ALA A 107 16.38 29.60 -12.49
CA ALA A 107 17.00 30.66 -11.72
C ALA A 107 15.97 31.49 -10.97
N ILE A 108 14.84 31.85 -11.61
CA ILE A 108 13.74 32.55 -10.96
C ILE A 108 13.24 31.76 -9.75
N GLY A 109 13.05 30.44 -9.89
CA GLY A 109 12.64 29.58 -8.77
C GLY A 109 13.63 29.60 -7.60
N ILE A 110 14.94 29.53 -7.88
CA ILE A 110 15.99 29.59 -6.86
C ILE A 110 16.05 30.98 -6.21
N THR A 111 16.00 32.05 -7.00
CA THR A 111 16.13 33.41 -6.48
C THR A 111 14.88 33.87 -5.73
N ASP A 112 13.69 33.50 -6.22
CA ASP A 112 12.42 33.81 -5.57
C ASP A 112 12.28 33.12 -4.21
N TYR A 113 12.97 32.00 -4.00
CA TYR A 113 13.02 31.33 -2.70
C TYR A 113 13.74 32.18 -1.64
N TYR A 114 14.83 32.87 -1.99
CA TYR A 114 15.63 33.66 -1.05
C TYR A 114 15.22 35.13 -0.96
N ILE A 115 14.84 35.76 -2.08
CA ILE A 115 14.59 37.20 -2.16
C ILE A 115 13.16 37.54 -1.76
N ARG A 116 12.18 36.75 -2.23
CA ARG A 116 10.79 37.03 -1.88
C ARG A 116 10.52 36.45 -0.50
N GLN A 117 10.25 37.33 0.46
CA GLN A 117 9.62 36.94 1.71
C GLN A 117 8.22 36.40 1.39
N ARG A 118 8.13 35.07 1.27
CA ARG A 118 6.85 34.40 1.07
C ARG A 118 6.20 34.30 2.44
N GLU A 119 5.32 35.24 2.73
CA GLU A 119 4.45 35.14 3.90
C GLU A 119 3.24 34.28 3.56
N PHE A 120 2.96 33.32 4.43
CA PHE A 120 1.71 32.59 4.38
C PHE A 120 0.56 33.56 4.72
N SER A 121 -0.53 33.50 3.94
CA SER A 121 -1.72 34.31 4.18
C SER A 121 -2.97 33.46 3.98
N THR A 122 -3.77 33.35 5.04
CA THR A 122 -5.07 32.67 5.02
C THR A 122 -6.04 33.34 4.04
N LEU A 123 -6.00 34.67 3.95
CA LEU A 123 -6.78 35.43 2.96
C LEU A 123 -6.41 35.05 1.53
N ARG A 124 -5.11 34.93 1.23
CA ARG A 124 -4.63 34.51 -0.09
C ARG A 124 -5.14 33.11 -0.44
N LEU A 125 -5.04 32.16 0.49
CA LEU A 125 -5.55 30.81 0.32
C LEU A 125 -7.07 30.79 0.06
N SER A 126 -7.84 31.54 0.85
CA SER A 126 -9.29 31.64 0.68
C SER A 126 -9.67 32.22 -0.69
N MET A 127 -8.98 33.28 -1.15
CA MET A 127 -9.19 33.82 -2.50
C MET A 127 -8.86 32.80 -3.59
N GLN A 128 -7.75 32.08 -3.47
CA GLN A 128 -7.35 31.03 -4.42
C GLN A 128 -8.39 29.92 -4.50
N LEU A 129 -8.87 29.41 -3.36
CA LEU A 129 -9.91 28.38 -3.31
C LEU A 129 -11.24 28.87 -3.89
N SER A 130 -11.61 30.14 -3.65
CA SER A 130 -12.81 30.73 -4.24
C SER A 130 -12.72 30.81 -5.77
N ILE A 131 -11.56 31.18 -6.32
CA ILE A 131 -11.33 31.24 -7.77
C ILE A 131 -11.42 29.83 -8.36
N VAL A 132 -10.75 28.85 -7.74
CA VAL A 132 -10.79 27.45 -8.19
C VAL A 132 -12.21 26.91 -8.15
N ALA A 133 -12.96 27.16 -7.09
CA ALA A 133 -14.35 26.70 -6.99
C ALA A 133 -15.22 27.26 -8.12
N GLY A 134 -15.02 28.51 -8.52
CA GLY A 134 -15.74 29.14 -9.63
C GLY A 134 -15.34 28.62 -11.02
N GLU A 135 -14.05 28.39 -11.26
CA GLU A 135 -13.55 27.78 -12.51
C GLU A 135 -14.01 26.33 -12.63
N LEU A 136 -13.86 25.56 -11.55
CA LEU A 136 -14.17 24.14 -11.54
C LEU A 136 -15.67 23.87 -11.66
N LYS A 137 -16.52 24.70 -11.03
CA LYS A 137 -17.96 24.62 -11.22
C LYS A 137 -18.34 24.88 -12.68
N ARG A 138 -17.78 25.92 -13.32
CA ARG A 138 -18.04 26.20 -14.74
C ARG A 138 -17.58 25.07 -15.64
N ALA A 139 -16.42 24.48 -15.37
CA ALA A 139 -15.93 23.32 -16.09
C ALA A 139 -16.82 22.09 -15.90
N ALA A 140 -17.36 21.87 -14.69
CA ALA A 140 -18.29 20.78 -14.41
C ALA A 140 -19.64 20.97 -15.11
N ASP A 141 -20.22 22.16 -15.03
CA ASP A 141 -21.48 22.47 -15.71
C ASP A 141 -21.31 22.33 -17.25
N ALA A 142 -20.18 22.79 -17.81
CA ALA A 142 -19.86 22.62 -19.23
C ALA A 142 -19.61 21.16 -19.64
N ALA A 143 -19.04 20.34 -18.75
CA ALA A 143 -18.84 18.91 -19.01
C ALA A 143 -20.17 18.14 -19.07
N GLU A 144 -21.14 18.51 -18.22
CA GLU A 144 -22.48 17.90 -18.22
C GLU A 144 -23.34 18.29 -19.43
N GLU A 145 -23.15 19.50 -19.96
CA GLU A 145 -23.85 19.97 -21.16
C GLU A 145 -23.43 19.19 -22.43
N ASP A 146 -22.27 18.56 -22.41
CA ASP A 146 -21.60 17.89 -23.54
C ASP A 146 -21.42 18.81 -24.76
N GLY A 147 -20.61 18.42 -25.74
CA GLY A 147 -20.33 19.26 -26.89
C GLY A 147 -19.34 18.68 -27.88
N ASP A 148 -18.86 19.55 -28.78
CA ASP A 148 -17.83 19.19 -29.74
C ASP A 148 -16.42 19.16 -29.10
N GLU A 149 -15.43 18.69 -29.86
CA GLU A 149 -14.03 18.63 -29.38
C GLU A 149 -13.52 20.00 -28.93
N PHE A 150 -13.94 21.07 -29.61
CA PHE A 150 -13.56 22.43 -29.25
C PHE A 150 -14.17 22.86 -27.91
N HIS A 151 -15.43 22.54 -27.65
CA HIS A 151 -16.09 22.76 -26.35
C HIS A 151 -15.34 22.06 -25.22
N TRP A 152 -15.04 20.77 -25.38
CA TRP A 152 -14.29 20.00 -24.39
C TRP A 152 -12.88 20.57 -24.15
N HIS A 153 -12.18 20.95 -25.21
CA HIS A 153 -10.83 21.51 -25.08
C HIS A 153 -10.84 22.90 -24.42
N ARG A 154 -11.78 23.77 -24.80
CA ARG A 154 -11.83 25.18 -24.37
C ARG A 154 -12.48 25.37 -23.01
N ASN A 155 -13.54 24.64 -22.71
CA ASN A 155 -14.41 24.89 -21.56
C ASN A 155 -14.18 23.90 -20.41
N VAL A 156 -13.61 22.72 -20.68
CA VAL A 156 -13.31 21.72 -19.65
C VAL A 156 -11.80 21.57 -19.46
N PHE A 157 -11.07 21.17 -20.50
CA PHE A 157 -9.64 20.89 -20.38
C PHE A 157 -8.80 22.14 -20.06
N ALA A 158 -8.99 23.24 -20.79
CA ALA A 158 -8.17 24.44 -20.59
C ALA A 158 -8.32 25.07 -19.19
N PRO A 159 -9.54 25.23 -18.61
CA PRO A 159 -9.69 25.70 -17.23
C PRO A 159 -9.04 24.76 -16.21
N LEU A 160 -9.21 23.44 -16.38
CA LEU A 160 -8.57 22.46 -15.48
C LEU A 160 -7.05 22.53 -15.56
N LYS A 161 -6.49 22.59 -16.77
CA LYS A 161 -5.04 22.46 -16.99
C LYS A 161 -4.26 23.74 -16.69
N TYR A 162 -4.79 24.90 -17.09
CA TYR A 162 -4.04 26.16 -17.06
C TYR A 162 -4.49 27.11 -15.94
N SER A 163 -5.59 26.79 -15.23
CA SER A 163 -6.05 27.57 -14.08
C SER A 163 -6.09 26.71 -12.81
N VAL A 164 -6.93 25.66 -12.77
CA VAL A 164 -7.09 24.85 -11.56
C VAL A 164 -5.78 24.17 -11.15
N ALA A 165 -5.07 23.55 -12.09
CA ALA A 165 -3.78 22.91 -11.80
C ALA A 165 -2.74 23.89 -11.24
N GLU A 166 -2.61 25.07 -11.86
CA GLU A 166 -1.66 26.11 -11.44
C GLU A 166 -2.00 26.68 -10.06
N ILE A 167 -3.29 26.83 -9.74
CA ILE A 167 -3.70 27.28 -8.40
C ILE A 167 -3.42 26.19 -7.37
N PHE A 168 -3.66 24.91 -7.68
CA PHE A 168 -3.27 23.81 -6.80
C PHE A 168 -1.75 23.73 -6.59
N ASP A 169 -0.94 23.95 -7.63
CA ASP A 169 0.51 24.11 -7.49
C ASP A 169 0.86 25.29 -6.55
N SER A 170 0.17 26.42 -6.69
CA SER A 170 0.39 27.58 -5.82
C SER A 170 0.01 27.32 -4.36
N ILE A 171 -1.05 26.54 -4.11
CA ILE A 171 -1.47 26.13 -2.76
C ILE A 171 -0.46 25.16 -2.17
N ASP A 172 0.00 24.14 -2.91
CA ASP A 172 1.05 23.21 -2.46
C ASP A 172 2.34 23.95 -2.11
N ILE A 173 2.77 24.89 -2.96
CA ILE A 173 3.92 25.75 -2.67
C ILE A 173 3.72 26.56 -1.38
N SER A 174 2.51 27.08 -1.14
CA SER A 174 2.21 27.85 0.07
C SER A 174 2.22 26.99 1.33
N GLN A 175 1.81 25.71 1.25
CA GLN A 175 1.95 24.76 2.35
C GLN A 175 3.43 24.45 2.65
N ARG A 176 4.27 24.29 1.62
CA ARG A 176 5.72 24.09 1.82
C ARG A 176 6.40 25.28 2.50
N VAL A 177 5.98 26.49 2.16
CA VAL A 177 6.42 27.72 2.85
C VAL A 177 6.01 27.68 4.33
N MET A 178 4.81 27.17 4.63
CA MET A 178 4.37 26.98 6.01
C MET A 178 5.23 25.93 6.75
N ASP A 179 5.64 24.86 6.08
CA ASP A 179 6.56 23.86 6.65
C ASP A 179 7.93 24.48 7.03
N GLU A 180 8.45 25.37 6.18
CA GLU A 180 9.68 26.12 6.46
C GLU A 180 9.50 27.07 7.65
N GLN A 181 8.38 27.78 7.70
CA GLN A 181 8.03 28.64 8.84
C GLN A 181 7.98 27.82 10.14
N GLN A 182 7.38 26.63 10.14
CA GLN A 182 7.40 25.74 11.30
C GLN A 182 8.83 25.40 11.74
N GLN A 183 9.74 25.12 10.80
CA GLN A 183 11.13 24.81 11.12
C GLN A 183 11.89 26.03 11.66
N LEU A 184 11.63 27.22 11.12
CA LEU A 184 12.17 28.47 11.64
C LEU A 184 11.71 28.70 13.08
N VAL A 185 10.41 28.57 13.36
CA VAL A 185 9.86 28.69 14.72
C VAL A 185 10.48 27.65 15.68
N LYS A 186 10.68 26.40 15.23
CA LYS A 186 11.41 25.38 16.03
C LYS A 186 12.84 25.82 16.34
N GLY A 187 13.54 26.38 15.35
CA GLY A 187 14.88 26.95 15.51
C GLY A 187 14.90 28.11 16.51
N ASP A 188 13.94 29.03 16.40
CA ASP A 188 13.81 30.19 17.29
C ASP A 188 13.50 29.77 18.72
N ILE A 189 12.56 28.84 18.93
CA ILE A 189 12.29 28.24 20.25
C ILE A 189 13.57 27.61 20.81
N GLY A 190 14.31 26.85 19.99
CA GLY A 190 15.58 26.25 20.40
C GLY A 190 16.62 27.29 20.83
N GLN A 191 16.72 28.42 20.12
CA GLN A 191 17.64 29.51 20.46
C GLN A 191 17.20 30.28 21.71
N LEU A 192 15.91 30.59 21.82
CA LEU A 192 15.31 31.27 22.98
C LEU A 192 15.52 30.43 24.25
N LEU A 193 15.19 29.15 24.17
CA LEU A 193 15.45 28.16 25.22
C LEU A 193 16.93 27.82 25.36
N ASN A 194 17.87 28.38 24.60
CA ASN A 194 19.30 28.23 24.87
C ASN A 194 19.90 29.48 25.51
N LYS A 195 19.38 30.67 25.19
CA LYS A 195 19.83 31.92 25.81
C LYS A 195 19.28 32.07 27.23
N ASP A 196 17.95 32.11 27.36
CA ASP A 196 17.28 32.49 28.62
C ASP A 196 16.06 31.60 28.92
N TRP A 197 16.32 30.42 29.49
CA TRP A 197 15.32 29.33 29.62
C TRP A 197 14.02 29.74 30.28
N ARG A 198 14.07 30.62 31.30
CA ARG A 198 12.89 31.02 32.09
C ARG A 198 12.13 32.19 31.49
N ALA A 199 12.85 33.20 30.98
CA ALA A 199 12.22 34.36 30.36
C ALA A 199 11.62 34.00 28.99
N ALA A 200 12.18 32.98 28.32
CA ALA A 200 11.73 32.51 27.03
C ALA A 200 10.42 31.70 27.05
N ILE A 201 9.96 31.19 28.20
CA ILE A 201 8.77 30.30 28.26
C ILE A 201 7.56 30.97 27.63
N SER A 202 7.23 32.18 28.06
CA SER A 202 6.08 32.93 27.54
C SER A 202 6.20 33.21 26.04
N SER A 203 7.41 33.52 25.55
CA SER A 203 7.65 33.73 24.12
C SER A 203 7.52 32.44 23.32
N CYS A 204 7.99 31.31 23.85
CA CYS A 204 7.84 30.00 23.21
C CYS A 204 6.37 29.56 23.15
N GLU A 205 5.61 29.75 24.23
CA GLU A 205 4.16 29.47 24.26
C GLU A 205 3.41 30.33 23.24
N GLN A 206 3.76 31.61 23.10
CA GLN A 206 3.17 32.48 22.09
C GLN A 206 3.46 31.96 20.68
N LEU A 207 4.71 31.65 20.36
CA LEU A 207 5.11 31.12 19.04
C LEU A 207 4.43 29.77 18.72
N LEU A 208 4.31 28.88 19.72
CA LEU A 208 3.60 27.61 19.60
C LEU A 208 2.11 27.80 19.33
N SER A 209 1.46 28.69 20.08
CA SER A 209 0.02 28.96 19.94
C SER A 209 -0.31 29.66 18.62
N GLU A 210 0.51 30.62 18.20
CA GLU A 210 0.33 31.35 16.94
C GLU A 210 0.44 30.41 15.75
N THR A 211 1.52 29.62 15.70
CA THR A 211 1.73 28.63 14.63
C THR A 211 0.60 27.58 14.62
N SER A 212 0.14 27.13 15.79
CA SER A 212 -1.00 26.21 15.90
C SER A 212 -2.29 26.81 15.33
N GLY A 213 -2.55 28.08 15.62
CA GLY A 213 -3.69 28.83 15.09
C GLY A 213 -3.63 28.93 13.57
N THR A 214 -2.48 29.33 13.02
CA THR A 214 -2.27 29.43 11.58
C THR A 214 -2.48 28.11 10.85
N LEU A 215 -1.95 27.00 11.39
CA LEU A 215 -2.14 25.67 10.79
C LEU A 215 -3.61 25.23 10.82
N ARG A 216 -4.32 25.51 11.91
CA ARG A 216 -5.74 25.19 12.02
C ARG A 216 -6.58 26.00 11.07
N GLU A 217 -6.37 27.32 10.99
CA GLU A 217 -7.09 28.18 10.03
C GLU A 217 -6.85 27.74 8.57
N LEU A 218 -5.62 27.33 8.24
CA LEU A 218 -5.27 26.78 6.93
C LEU A 218 -6.09 25.51 6.65
N GLN A 219 -6.06 24.54 7.57
CA GLN A 219 -6.75 23.26 7.39
C GLN A 219 -8.26 23.43 7.33
N ASP A 220 -8.85 24.24 8.22
CA ASP A 220 -10.30 24.51 8.23
C ASP A 220 -10.75 25.12 6.90
N THR A 221 -9.93 26.00 6.33
CA THR A 221 -10.19 26.64 5.03
C THR A 221 -10.10 25.64 3.87
N LEU A 222 -9.12 24.73 3.90
CA LEU A 222 -8.97 23.67 2.92
C LEU A 222 -10.12 22.64 2.99
N GLU A 223 -10.47 22.18 4.19
CA GLU A 223 -11.55 21.20 4.39
C GLU A 223 -12.91 21.77 3.97
N ALA A 224 -13.20 23.03 4.33
CA ALA A 224 -14.46 23.69 3.97
C ALA A 224 -14.68 23.82 2.45
N ALA A 225 -13.61 23.92 1.67
CA ALA A 225 -13.65 23.97 0.21
C ALA A 225 -13.47 22.59 -0.44
N GLY A 226 -12.71 21.69 0.19
CA GLY A 226 -12.24 20.41 -0.35
C GLY A 226 -13.37 19.56 -0.90
N ASP A 227 -14.42 19.31 -0.11
CA ASP A 227 -15.55 18.48 -0.53
C ASP A 227 -16.28 19.03 -1.76
N LYS A 228 -16.43 20.36 -1.84
CA LYS A 228 -17.07 21.02 -2.99
C LYS A 228 -16.23 20.95 -4.25
N LEU A 229 -14.90 21.06 -4.10
CA LEU A 229 -13.98 20.89 -5.22
C LEU A 229 -13.98 19.44 -5.69
N GLN A 230 -13.89 18.48 -4.77
CA GLN A 230 -13.92 17.06 -5.08
C GLN A 230 -15.22 16.65 -5.76
N ALA A 231 -16.37 17.15 -5.31
CA ALA A 231 -17.66 16.90 -5.93
C ALA A 231 -17.72 17.38 -7.38
N ASN A 232 -17.17 18.56 -7.69
CA ASN A 232 -17.15 19.05 -9.08
C ASN A 232 -16.14 18.29 -9.95
N LEU A 233 -15.00 17.86 -9.41
CA LEU A 233 -14.08 16.98 -10.14
C LEU A 233 -14.76 15.64 -10.47
N LEU A 234 -15.51 15.08 -9.53
CA LEU A 234 -16.27 13.85 -9.74
C LEU A 234 -17.35 14.01 -10.82
N ARG A 235 -18.08 15.14 -10.83
CA ARG A 235 -19.04 15.44 -11.90
C ARG A 235 -18.39 15.44 -13.30
N ILE A 236 -17.20 16.03 -13.42
CA ILE A 236 -16.45 16.04 -14.69
C ILE A 236 -16.01 14.62 -15.06
N GLN A 237 -15.53 13.85 -14.08
CA GLN A 237 -15.15 12.45 -14.28
C GLN A 237 -16.33 11.61 -14.78
N ASP A 238 -17.49 11.76 -14.14
CA ASP A 238 -18.73 11.06 -14.50
C ASP A 238 -19.17 11.39 -15.94
N ALA A 239 -19.08 12.66 -16.33
CA ALA A 239 -19.37 13.09 -17.70
C ALA A 239 -18.39 12.52 -18.74
N THR A 240 -17.15 12.21 -18.33
CA THR A 240 -16.09 11.71 -19.22
C THR A 240 -16.17 10.18 -19.41
N LEU A 241 -16.79 9.43 -18.49
CA LEU A 241 -16.90 7.95 -18.53
C LEU A 241 -17.50 7.40 -19.83
N SER A 242 -18.41 8.15 -20.46
CA SER A 242 -19.15 7.69 -21.65
C SER A 242 -18.35 7.83 -22.95
N SER A 243 -17.24 8.57 -22.94
CA SER A 243 -16.54 9.01 -24.15
C SER A 243 -15.05 8.61 -24.11
N PRO A 244 -14.65 7.52 -24.81
CA PRO A 244 -13.27 7.02 -24.77
C PRO A 244 -12.23 7.98 -25.36
N ASP A 245 -12.65 8.91 -26.23
CA ASP A 245 -11.77 9.90 -26.87
C ASP A 245 -11.31 11.01 -25.90
N LEU A 246 -11.94 11.11 -24.72
CA LEU A 246 -11.65 12.12 -23.69
C LEU A 246 -10.71 11.63 -22.58
N GLY A 247 -10.00 10.51 -22.77
CA GLY A 247 -9.13 9.92 -21.74
C GLY A 247 -8.04 10.86 -21.19
N PHE A 248 -7.64 11.89 -21.94
CA PHE A 248 -6.69 12.90 -21.45
C PHE A 248 -7.30 13.85 -20.40
N ILE A 249 -8.62 14.09 -20.45
CA ILE A 249 -9.36 14.86 -19.44
C ILE A 249 -9.54 14.03 -18.19
N ASP A 250 -9.94 12.76 -18.34
CA ASP A 250 -10.08 11.84 -17.20
C ASP A 250 -8.77 11.71 -16.40
N LYS A 251 -7.64 11.52 -17.10
CA LYS A 251 -6.31 11.51 -16.48
C LYS A 251 -6.00 12.83 -15.74
N LEU A 252 -6.32 13.98 -16.34
CA LEU A 252 -6.11 15.28 -15.71
C LEU A 252 -6.97 15.45 -14.44
N VAL A 253 -8.24 15.04 -14.49
CA VAL A 253 -9.15 15.09 -13.35
C VAL A 253 -8.63 14.19 -12.23
N PHE A 254 -8.21 12.97 -12.56
CA PHE A 254 -7.59 12.04 -11.60
C PHE A 254 -6.33 12.63 -10.97
N ASP A 255 -5.44 13.25 -11.75
CA ASP A 255 -4.24 13.93 -11.23
C ASP A 255 -4.60 15.08 -10.27
N LEU A 256 -5.65 15.85 -10.59
CA LEU A 256 -6.15 16.95 -9.76
C LEU A 256 -6.79 16.45 -8.46
N GLN A 257 -7.58 15.37 -8.51
CA GLN A 257 -8.14 14.71 -7.31
C GLN A 257 -7.02 14.23 -6.38
N ASN A 258 -6.06 13.46 -6.92
CA ASN A 258 -4.91 12.99 -6.14
C ASN A 258 -4.07 14.13 -5.56
N LYS A 259 -4.01 15.27 -6.25
CA LYS A 259 -3.29 16.44 -5.75
C LYS A 259 -4.05 17.14 -4.63
N LEU A 260 -5.36 17.31 -4.77
CA LEU A 260 -6.22 17.86 -3.72
C LEU A 260 -6.17 16.99 -2.45
N ASP A 261 -6.28 15.67 -2.60
CA ASP A 261 -6.18 14.73 -1.47
C ASP A 261 -4.82 14.81 -0.77
N ARG A 262 -3.72 14.93 -1.53
CA ARG A 262 -2.37 15.14 -0.97
C ARG A 262 -2.27 16.45 -0.19
N ILE A 263 -2.81 17.55 -0.72
CA ILE A 263 -2.81 18.87 -0.08
C ILE A 263 -3.58 18.83 1.25
N ILE A 264 -4.79 18.25 1.26
CA ILE A 264 -5.63 18.17 2.46
C ILE A 264 -5.02 17.21 3.49
N SER A 265 -4.53 16.04 3.05
CA SER A 265 -3.92 15.05 3.93
C SER A 265 -2.63 15.57 4.58
N TRP A 266 -1.79 16.30 3.85
CA TRP A 266 -0.57 16.87 4.41
C TRP A 266 -0.86 17.94 5.46
N GLY A 267 -1.86 18.79 5.23
CA GLY A 267 -2.26 19.81 6.20
C GLY A 267 -2.66 19.23 7.56
N GLN A 268 -3.44 18.14 7.57
CA GLN A 268 -3.78 17.44 8.81
C GLN A 268 -2.55 16.77 9.46
N GLN A 269 -1.69 16.12 8.67
CA GLN A 269 -0.46 15.51 9.18
C GLN A 269 0.47 16.55 9.81
N ALA A 270 0.58 17.74 9.21
CA ALA A 270 1.39 18.84 9.73
C ALA A 270 0.88 19.33 11.10
N ILE A 271 -0.44 19.38 11.31
CA ILE A 271 -1.05 19.70 12.62
C ILE A 271 -0.66 18.63 13.65
N ASP A 272 -0.78 17.34 13.33
CA ASP A 272 -0.48 16.26 14.27
C ASP A 272 1.01 16.24 14.67
N LEU A 273 1.90 16.48 13.69
CA LEU A 273 3.34 16.64 13.94
C LEU A 273 3.63 17.87 14.81
N TRP A 274 2.92 18.97 14.60
CA TRP A 274 3.05 20.18 15.40
C TRP A 274 2.57 19.97 16.84
N ILE A 275 1.43 19.30 17.05
CA ILE A 275 0.94 18.91 18.38
C ILE A 275 1.96 18.00 19.08
N GLY A 276 2.59 17.08 18.33
CA GLY A 276 3.68 16.25 18.85
C GLY A 276 4.86 17.09 19.33
N TYR A 277 5.26 18.10 18.56
CA TYR A 277 6.32 19.04 18.93
C TYR A 277 5.94 19.91 20.14
N ASP A 278 4.74 20.48 20.15
CA ASP A 278 4.21 21.26 21.27
C ASP A 278 4.26 20.47 22.58
N ARG A 279 3.75 19.23 22.57
CA ARG A 279 3.79 18.34 23.75
C ARG A 279 5.23 18.05 24.18
N HIS A 280 6.14 17.88 23.22
CA HIS A 280 7.55 17.67 23.50
C HIS A 280 8.20 18.89 24.16
N VAL A 281 7.91 20.10 23.69
CA VAL A 281 8.40 21.35 24.29
C VAL A 281 7.88 21.51 25.72
N HIS A 282 6.58 21.30 25.96
CA HIS A 282 6.01 21.35 27.30
C HIS A 282 6.61 20.28 28.23
N LYS A 283 6.87 19.08 27.73
CA LYS A 283 7.57 18.03 28.48
C LYS A 283 9.01 18.45 28.81
N PHE A 284 9.71 19.10 27.87
CA PHE A 284 11.06 19.61 28.07
C PHE A 284 11.08 20.72 29.13
N ILE A 285 10.16 21.68 29.08
CA ILE A 285 10.03 22.74 30.10
C ILE A 285 9.83 22.10 31.48
N ARG A 286 8.89 21.14 31.61
CA ARG A 286 8.60 20.47 32.89
C ARG A 286 9.75 19.62 33.43
N THR A 287 10.52 18.99 32.53
CA THR A 287 11.54 18.00 32.94
C THR A 287 12.92 18.64 33.10
N ALA A 288 13.32 19.51 32.18
CA ALA A 288 14.65 20.10 32.16
C ALA A 288 14.68 21.48 32.84
N ILE A 289 13.71 22.34 32.57
CA ILE A 289 13.74 23.73 33.05
C ILE A 289 13.18 23.84 34.47
N ASP A 290 12.03 23.23 34.75
CA ASP A 290 11.42 23.30 36.09
C ASP A 290 12.27 22.61 37.16
N MET A 291 12.99 21.54 36.78
CA MET A 291 13.93 20.83 37.66
C MET A 291 15.27 21.56 37.81
N ASP A 292 15.72 22.32 36.80
CA ASP A 292 16.98 23.08 36.82
C ASP A 292 16.76 24.57 36.46
N LYS A 293 16.00 25.27 37.31
CA LYS A 293 15.55 26.66 37.07
C LYS A 293 16.66 27.66 36.75
N ASN A 294 17.85 27.43 37.31
CA ASN A 294 19.01 28.31 37.15
C ASN A 294 20.09 27.72 36.22
N ARG A 295 19.80 26.60 35.53
CA ARG A 295 20.73 25.90 34.62
C ARG A 295 22.04 25.42 35.28
N VAL A 296 22.05 25.28 36.60
CA VAL A 296 23.27 24.95 37.36
C VAL A 296 23.63 23.49 37.18
N PHE A 297 22.63 22.59 37.19
CA PHE A 297 22.87 21.16 37.03
C PHE A 297 23.39 20.87 35.63
N ALA A 298 22.76 21.39 34.58
CA ALA A 298 23.18 21.15 33.20
C ALA A 298 24.60 21.68 32.89
N GLN A 299 24.96 22.85 33.43
CA GLN A 299 26.32 23.40 33.29
C GLN A 299 27.37 22.54 34.00
N ARG A 300 27.09 22.16 35.25
CA ARG A 300 27.99 21.29 36.02
C ARG A 300 28.10 19.90 35.43
N LEU A 301 27.03 19.35 34.86
CA LEU A 301 27.06 18.08 34.15
C LEU A 301 27.98 18.16 32.94
N ARG A 302 27.89 19.23 32.13
CA ARG A 302 28.81 19.44 31.00
C ARG A 302 30.27 19.54 31.46
N GLN A 303 30.54 20.30 32.52
CA GLN A 303 31.88 20.39 33.11
C GLN A 303 32.35 19.02 33.63
N SER A 304 31.46 18.26 34.28
CA SER A 304 31.74 16.92 34.80
C SER A 304 32.08 15.93 33.69
N VAL A 305 31.49 16.06 32.49
CA VAL A 305 31.85 15.23 31.33
C VAL A 305 33.27 15.56 30.86
N GLN A 306 33.64 16.84 30.87
CA GLN A 306 34.99 17.27 30.49
C GLN A 306 36.06 16.79 31.48
N SER A 307 35.77 16.85 32.79
CA SER A 307 36.69 16.41 33.85
C SER A 307 36.51 14.95 34.26
N TYR A 308 35.68 14.17 33.56
CA TYR A 308 35.32 12.80 33.95
C TYR A 308 36.55 11.89 34.10
N PHE A 309 37.54 12.05 33.23
CA PHE A 309 38.74 11.22 33.23
C PHE A 309 39.74 11.55 34.34
N GLU A 310 39.59 12.69 35.05
CA GLU A 310 40.43 13.04 36.19
C GLU A 310 40.08 12.20 37.43
N ALA A 311 38.78 11.93 37.62
CA ALA A 311 38.26 11.08 38.70
C ALA A 311 37.02 10.29 38.23
N PRO A 312 37.22 9.17 37.51
CA PRO A 312 36.12 8.38 36.96
C PRO A 312 35.25 7.76 38.05
N TRP A 313 33.95 7.71 37.78
CA TRP A 313 32.96 7.06 38.65
C TRP A 313 31.94 6.33 37.79
N ALA A 314 31.33 5.28 38.34
CA ALA A 314 30.33 4.47 37.64
C ALA A 314 29.01 4.45 38.42
N LEU A 315 27.89 4.44 37.70
CA LEU A 315 26.58 4.15 38.28
C LEU A 315 26.48 2.65 38.58
N THR A 316 25.97 2.32 39.76
CA THR A 316 25.56 0.96 40.08
C THR A 316 24.12 0.76 39.63
N TYR A 317 23.83 -0.40 39.05
CA TYR A 317 22.48 -0.80 38.66
C TYR A 317 22.24 -2.25 39.10
N ALA A 318 20.99 -2.62 39.30
CA ALA A 318 20.64 -3.99 39.63
C ALA A 318 20.89 -4.89 38.41
N SER A 319 21.82 -5.83 38.54
CA SER A 319 22.12 -6.83 37.53
C SER A 319 21.88 -8.21 38.14
N ALA A 320 20.64 -8.68 38.05
CA ALA A 320 20.32 -10.05 38.44
C ALA A 320 20.93 -11.02 37.43
N ASP A 321 21.44 -12.14 37.94
CA ASP A 321 21.90 -13.23 37.08
C ASP A 321 20.74 -13.73 36.22
N ARG A 322 20.98 -13.84 34.92
CA ARG A 322 19.98 -14.41 34.01
C ARG A 322 19.81 -15.89 34.34
N LEU A 323 18.59 -16.38 34.23
CA LEU A 323 18.32 -17.81 34.35
C LEU A 323 19.09 -18.53 33.23
N PHE A 324 20.01 -19.40 33.63
CA PHE A 324 20.66 -20.31 32.69
C PHE A 324 19.65 -21.37 32.31
N ASP A 325 19.18 -21.28 31.07
CA ASP A 325 18.36 -22.33 30.48
C ASP A 325 19.25 -23.30 29.71
N VAL A 326 18.86 -24.57 29.71
CA VAL A 326 19.46 -25.55 28.81
C VAL A 326 18.93 -25.22 27.43
N ARG A 327 19.75 -25.38 26.39
CA ARG A 327 19.19 -25.32 25.03
C ARG A 327 18.11 -26.39 24.95
N ASP A 328 16.94 -26.04 24.45
CA ASP A 328 16.00 -27.03 23.97
C ASP A 328 16.70 -27.76 22.82
N GLU A 329 17.35 -28.87 23.16
CA GLU A 329 17.63 -29.92 22.20
C GLU A 329 16.28 -30.60 21.92
N GLU A 330 15.36 -29.86 21.27
CA GLU A 330 14.56 -30.51 20.25
C GLU A 330 15.58 -31.04 19.25
N LEU A 331 15.91 -32.31 19.49
CA LEU A 331 16.79 -33.11 18.68
C LEU A 331 16.45 -32.82 17.21
N ALA A 332 17.31 -32.07 16.54
CA ALA A 332 17.52 -32.21 15.11
C ALA A 332 18.12 -33.60 14.79
N LEU A 333 17.72 -34.65 15.53
CA LEU A 333 17.88 -36.03 15.12
C LEU A 333 16.78 -36.31 14.10
N ARG A 334 17.12 -35.98 12.85
CA ARG A 334 16.48 -36.44 11.62
C ARG A 334 15.04 -35.95 11.41
N ASN A 335 14.90 -34.97 10.51
CA ASN A 335 13.71 -34.79 9.67
C ASN A 335 13.55 -35.93 8.63
N GLU A 336 13.84 -37.17 9.02
CA GLU A 336 13.44 -38.33 8.25
C GLU A 336 12.35 -38.98 9.09
N GLU A 337 11.11 -38.56 8.89
CA GLU A 337 9.98 -39.46 9.13
C GLU A 337 10.28 -40.73 8.33
N VAL A 338 10.79 -41.76 9.00
CA VAL A 338 11.00 -43.07 8.41
C VAL A 338 9.62 -43.63 8.12
N THR A 339 9.11 -43.30 6.95
CA THR A 339 7.93 -43.91 6.36
C THR A 339 8.37 -45.24 5.76
N GLY A 340 7.79 -46.35 6.23
CA GLY A 340 8.09 -47.66 5.68
C GLY A 340 7.67 -47.72 4.20
N GLU A 341 8.51 -48.28 3.33
CA GLU A 341 8.15 -48.50 1.94
C GLU A 341 7.08 -49.60 1.83
N LEU A 342 6.00 -49.31 1.10
CA LEU A 342 4.96 -50.30 0.78
C LEU A 342 5.43 -51.18 -0.41
N PRO A 343 5.21 -52.51 -0.38
CA PRO A 343 5.53 -53.38 -1.50
C PRO A 343 4.79 -53.00 -2.78
N SER A 344 5.45 -53.15 -3.94
CA SER A 344 5.04 -52.53 -5.20
C SER A 344 4.07 -53.32 -6.08
N GLU A 345 3.64 -54.52 -5.72
CA GLU A 345 2.80 -55.34 -6.63
C GLU A 345 1.54 -55.87 -5.96
N LEU A 346 0.41 -55.63 -6.65
CA LEU A 346 -0.93 -56.09 -6.30
C LEU A 346 -1.19 -57.36 -7.11
N GLU A 347 -1.15 -58.52 -6.45
CA GLU A 347 -1.53 -59.79 -7.06
C GLU A 347 -3.04 -60.01 -6.92
N TYR A 348 -3.70 -60.39 -8.01
CA TYR A 348 -5.12 -60.74 -8.02
C TYR A 348 -5.27 -62.25 -8.16
N GLU A 349 -6.15 -62.84 -7.34
CA GLU A 349 -6.58 -64.24 -7.45
C GLU A 349 -8.02 -64.31 -7.99
N GLU A 350 -8.27 -65.19 -8.97
CA GLU A 350 -9.64 -65.44 -9.47
C GLU A 350 -10.40 -66.38 -8.53
N PHE A 351 -11.51 -65.89 -7.97
CA PHE A 351 -12.44 -66.69 -7.17
C PHE A 351 -13.53 -67.29 -8.06
N ASN A 352 -13.55 -68.62 -8.19
CA ASN A 352 -14.49 -69.34 -9.05
C ASN A 352 -15.71 -69.83 -8.23
N GLU A 353 -16.86 -69.19 -8.38
CA GLU A 353 -18.09 -69.50 -7.63
C GLU A 353 -18.84 -70.73 -8.18
N ILE A 354 -18.40 -71.92 -7.78
CA ILE A 354 -19.09 -73.20 -8.06
C ILE A 354 -20.52 -73.25 -7.46
N ARG A 355 -20.87 -72.30 -6.57
CA ARG A 355 -22.18 -72.23 -5.88
C ARG A 355 -23.35 -71.90 -6.81
N GLU A 356 -23.18 -70.98 -7.77
CA GLU A 356 -24.28 -70.57 -8.65
C GLU A 356 -24.72 -71.70 -9.59
N GLN A 357 -23.75 -72.46 -10.12
CA GLN A 357 -24.06 -73.63 -10.95
C GLN A 357 -24.86 -74.68 -10.19
N LEU A 358 -24.53 -74.91 -8.90
CA LEU A 358 -25.25 -75.85 -8.07
C LEU A 358 -26.70 -75.37 -7.79
N ALA A 359 -26.89 -74.07 -7.60
CA ALA A 359 -28.22 -73.49 -7.39
C ALA A 359 -29.11 -73.66 -8.63
N ALA A 360 -28.58 -73.39 -9.82
CA ALA A 360 -29.32 -73.56 -11.08
C ALA A 360 -29.75 -75.02 -11.30
N MET A 361 -28.88 -75.99 -11.03
CA MET A 361 -29.20 -77.42 -11.16
C MET A 361 -30.32 -77.86 -10.19
N ILE A 362 -30.29 -77.37 -8.94
CA ILE A 362 -31.32 -77.71 -7.94
C ILE A 362 -32.66 -77.07 -8.30
N GLU A 363 -32.65 -75.83 -8.80
CA GLU A 363 -33.87 -75.14 -9.25
C GLU A 363 -34.57 -75.91 -10.38
N GLU A 364 -33.81 -76.35 -11.39
CA GLU A 364 -34.35 -77.14 -12.51
C GLU A 364 -34.97 -78.47 -12.02
N ALA A 365 -34.32 -79.14 -11.07
CA ALA A 365 -34.81 -80.39 -10.53
C ALA A 365 -36.06 -80.21 -9.64
N LEU A 366 -36.16 -79.11 -8.89
CA LEU A 366 -37.35 -78.81 -8.08
C LEU A 366 -38.54 -78.33 -8.93
N ALA A 367 -38.29 -77.71 -10.10
CA ALA A 367 -39.34 -77.26 -11.02
C ALA A 367 -40.26 -78.40 -11.50
N PHE A 368 -39.77 -79.65 -11.50
CA PHE A 368 -40.58 -80.84 -11.79
C PHE A 368 -41.81 -80.98 -10.87
N TYR A 369 -41.69 -80.62 -9.59
CA TYR A 369 -42.80 -80.69 -8.63
C TYR A 369 -43.90 -79.69 -8.97
N LYS A 370 -43.52 -78.48 -9.40
CA LYS A 370 -44.45 -77.44 -9.89
C LYS A 370 -45.16 -77.86 -11.17
N ALA A 371 -44.42 -78.39 -12.14
CA ALA A 371 -44.99 -78.81 -13.43
C ALA A 371 -46.05 -79.92 -13.27
N GLN A 372 -45.87 -80.84 -12.32
CA GLN A 372 -46.79 -81.95 -12.07
C GLN A 372 -47.82 -81.70 -10.95
N LYS A 373 -47.80 -80.53 -10.31
CA LYS A 373 -48.60 -80.20 -9.11
C LYS A 373 -48.52 -81.27 -8.00
N LYS A 374 -47.33 -81.85 -7.81
CA LYS A 374 -47.07 -82.83 -6.74
C LYS A 374 -46.59 -82.11 -5.49
N PRO A 375 -47.09 -82.41 -4.29
CA PRO A 375 -46.66 -81.73 -3.07
C PRO A 375 -45.16 -81.99 -2.79
N LEU A 376 -44.42 -80.93 -2.46
CA LEU A 376 -42.98 -80.94 -2.18
C LEU A 376 -42.73 -80.98 -0.67
N ASN A 377 -42.28 -82.12 -0.17
CA ASN A 377 -41.85 -82.27 1.22
C ASN A 377 -40.33 -82.07 1.33
N LEU A 378 -39.92 -80.92 1.90
CA LEU A 378 -38.50 -80.58 2.05
C LEU A 378 -37.72 -81.60 2.88
N GLY A 379 -38.31 -82.25 3.88
CA GLY A 379 -37.60 -83.22 4.73
C GLY A 379 -37.14 -84.45 3.96
N VAL A 380 -37.95 -84.93 3.01
CA VAL A 380 -37.61 -86.06 2.14
C VAL A 380 -36.61 -85.63 1.08
N VAL A 381 -36.90 -84.52 0.40
CA VAL A 381 -36.08 -84.02 -0.71
C VAL A 381 -34.68 -83.63 -0.24
N MET A 382 -34.56 -82.95 0.91
CA MET A 382 -33.26 -82.66 1.50
C MET A 382 -32.49 -83.92 1.86
N ARG A 383 -33.15 -84.94 2.41
CA ARG A 383 -32.46 -86.19 2.78
C ARG A 383 -31.88 -86.87 1.53
N GLU A 384 -32.62 -86.86 0.42
CA GLU A 384 -32.16 -87.40 -0.86
C GLU A 384 -31.00 -86.58 -1.45
N TYR A 385 -31.09 -85.26 -1.49
CA TYR A 385 -30.00 -84.41 -1.99
C TYR A 385 -28.76 -84.49 -1.10
N LEU A 386 -28.92 -84.45 0.23
CA LEU A 386 -27.80 -84.53 1.17
C LEU A 386 -27.10 -85.89 1.12
N ALA A 387 -27.78 -86.97 0.74
CA ALA A 387 -27.15 -88.27 0.52
C ALA A 387 -26.22 -88.28 -0.71
N GLN A 388 -26.44 -87.42 -1.70
CA GLN A 388 -25.64 -87.34 -2.92
C GLN A 388 -24.37 -86.49 -2.77
N TYR A 389 -24.32 -85.60 -1.78
CA TYR A 389 -23.19 -84.69 -1.56
C TYR A 389 -22.38 -85.02 -0.30
N PRO A 390 -21.06 -84.75 -0.28
CA PRO A 390 -20.24 -84.93 0.93
C PRO A 390 -20.69 -84.00 2.07
N ARG A 391 -20.50 -84.46 3.31
CA ARG A 391 -20.91 -83.73 4.54
C ARG A 391 -20.44 -82.28 4.58
N ALA A 392 -19.26 -81.97 4.05
CA ALA A 392 -18.70 -80.62 4.05
C ALA A 392 -19.58 -79.59 3.30
N ARG A 393 -20.36 -80.03 2.31
CA ARG A 393 -21.25 -79.15 1.52
C ARG A 393 -22.71 -79.23 1.95
N HIS A 394 -23.04 -80.03 2.99
CA HIS A 394 -24.43 -80.25 3.39
C HIS A 394 -25.15 -78.95 3.77
N PHE A 395 -24.47 -78.02 4.45
CA PHE A 395 -25.09 -76.74 4.81
C PHE A 395 -25.44 -75.90 3.57
N ASP A 396 -24.50 -75.77 2.64
CA ASP A 396 -24.70 -74.98 1.42
C ASP A 396 -25.79 -75.57 0.53
N VAL A 397 -25.74 -76.89 0.32
CA VAL A 397 -26.77 -77.63 -0.44
C VAL A 397 -28.12 -77.48 0.23
N ALA A 398 -28.22 -77.71 1.54
CA ALA A 398 -29.50 -77.60 2.26
C ALA A 398 -30.06 -76.17 2.15
N ARG A 399 -29.23 -75.15 2.34
CA ARG A 399 -29.65 -73.74 2.22
C ARG A 399 -30.15 -73.42 0.81
N ILE A 400 -29.44 -73.86 -0.23
CA ILE A 400 -29.83 -73.65 -1.62
C ILE A 400 -31.16 -74.38 -1.91
N VAL A 401 -31.32 -75.62 -1.46
CA VAL A 401 -32.57 -76.38 -1.61
C VAL A 401 -33.74 -75.66 -0.92
N VAL A 402 -33.57 -75.12 0.30
CA VAL A 402 -34.63 -74.31 0.95
C VAL A 402 -34.97 -73.10 0.10
N ASP A 403 -33.95 -72.31 -0.27
CA ASP A 403 -34.17 -71.04 -0.94
C ASP A 403 -34.87 -71.24 -2.28
N GLN A 404 -34.50 -72.28 -3.02
CA GLN A 404 -35.18 -72.63 -4.27
C GLN A 404 -36.56 -73.26 -4.06
N ALA A 405 -36.76 -74.08 -3.02
CA ALA A 405 -38.05 -74.67 -2.72
C ALA A 405 -39.10 -73.62 -2.33
N VAL A 406 -38.75 -72.64 -1.50
CA VAL A 406 -39.67 -71.57 -1.06
C VAL A 406 -40.06 -70.66 -2.23
N ARG A 407 -39.18 -70.47 -3.22
CA ARG A 407 -39.50 -69.68 -4.42
C ARG A 407 -40.54 -70.35 -5.33
N LEU A 408 -40.70 -71.67 -5.24
CA LEU A 408 -41.60 -72.41 -6.11
C LEU A 408 -43.07 -72.32 -5.70
N GLY A 409 -43.36 -72.17 -4.42
CA GLY A 409 -44.71 -72.22 -3.88
C GLY A 409 -44.77 -72.08 -2.35
N VAL A 410 -45.97 -72.10 -1.79
CA VAL A 410 -46.23 -71.97 -0.36
C VAL A 410 -47.07 -73.16 0.13
N ALA A 411 -46.89 -73.55 1.39
CA ALA A 411 -47.75 -74.58 1.99
C ALA A 411 -49.08 -73.95 2.44
N GLU A 412 -50.22 -74.52 2.05
CA GLU A 412 -51.53 -74.06 2.55
C GLU A 412 -51.63 -74.16 4.07
N ALA A 413 -50.96 -75.15 4.67
CA ALA A 413 -50.88 -75.33 6.11
C ALA A 413 -50.21 -74.15 6.85
N ASP A 414 -49.36 -73.34 6.20
CA ASP A 414 -48.75 -72.15 6.82
C ASP A 414 -49.82 -71.14 7.29
N PHE A 415 -50.95 -71.04 6.57
CA PHE A 415 -52.05 -70.13 6.92
C PHE A 415 -52.91 -70.61 8.10
N SER A 416 -52.77 -71.87 8.52
CA SER A 416 -53.54 -72.45 9.62
C SER A 416 -53.00 -72.07 11.01
N GLY A 417 -51.82 -71.45 11.09
CA GLY A 417 -51.19 -71.01 12.34
C GLY A 417 -50.63 -72.15 13.21
N LEU A 418 -50.60 -73.39 12.72
CA LEU A 418 -49.98 -74.53 13.40
C LEU A 418 -48.48 -74.60 13.07
N PRO A 419 -47.59 -74.73 14.08
CA PRO A 419 -46.16 -74.84 13.84
C PRO A 419 -45.83 -76.18 13.15
N ALA A 420 -44.98 -76.16 12.13
CA ALA A 420 -44.46 -77.36 11.49
C ALA A 420 -43.55 -78.15 12.47
N GLU A 421 -43.53 -79.47 12.36
CA GLU A 421 -42.61 -80.30 13.15
C GLU A 421 -41.21 -80.34 12.53
N TRP A 422 -40.19 -80.50 13.39
CA TRP A 422 -38.81 -80.68 12.95
C TRP A 422 -38.59 -82.08 12.39
N GLN A 423 -38.36 -82.18 11.08
CA GLN A 423 -38.07 -83.42 10.38
C GLN A 423 -36.55 -83.65 10.27
N VAL A 424 -36.09 -84.85 10.61
CA VAL A 424 -34.65 -85.19 10.55
C VAL A 424 -34.22 -85.37 9.09
N ILE A 425 -33.18 -84.64 8.65
CA ILE A 425 -32.70 -84.65 7.26
C ILE A 425 -31.37 -85.41 7.07
N ASN A 426 -30.65 -85.73 8.14
CA ASN A 426 -29.51 -86.64 8.11
C ASN A 426 -29.29 -87.33 9.47
N ASP A 427 -28.45 -88.37 9.50
CA ASP A 427 -28.13 -89.13 10.72
C ASP A 427 -27.21 -88.36 11.70
N TYR A 428 -26.72 -87.19 11.30
CA TYR A 428 -25.79 -86.37 12.07
C TYR A 428 -26.49 -85.26 12.89
N GLY A 429 -27.82 -85.31 12.98
CA GLY A 429 -28.61 -84.42 13.82
C GLY A 429 -29.15 -83.16 13.13
N ALA A 430 -28.97 -83.00 11.81
CA ALA A 430 -29.58 -81.90 11.07
C ALA A 430 -31.09 -82.15 10.90
N LYS A 431 -31.89 -81.10 11.07
CA LYS A 431 -33.35 -81.14 10.96
C LYS A 431 -33.84 -79.94 10.15
N VAL A 432 -34.94 -80.11 9.43
CA VAL A 432 -35.67 -79.03 8.74
C VAL A 432 -37.06 -78.90 9.33
N GLN A 433 -37.51 -77.66 9.51
CA GLN A 433 -38.87 -77.35 9.93
C GLN A 433 -39.57 -76.67 8.77
N ALA A 434 -40.42 -77.42 8.07
CA ALA A 434 -41.20 -76.90 6.95
C ALA A 434 -42.47 -77.72 6.78
N HIS A 435 -43.57 -77.04 6.47
CA HIS A 435 -44.78 -77.69 5.97
C HIS A 435 -44.58 -78.17 4.53
N VAL A 436 -45.42 -79.09 4.07
CA VAL A 436 -45.36 -79.61 2.71
C VAL A 436 -45.91 -78.56 1.75
N ILE A 437 -45.12 -78.15 0.77
CA ILE A 437 -45.53 -77.15 -0.23
C ILE A 437 -46.49 -77.82 -1.21
N ASP A 438 -47.76 -77.43 -1.19
CA ASP A 438 -48.85 -78.01 -1.98
C ASP A 438 -49.53 -77.00 -2.93
N LYS A 439 -49.27 -75.69 -2.76
CA LYS A 439 -49.68 -74.62 -3.68
C LYS A 439 -48.48 -74.02 -4.40
N TYR A 440 -48.45 -74.14 -5.73
CA TYR A 440 -47.39 -73.66 -6.63
C TYR A 440 -47.77 -72.42 -7.45
#